data_AF-A0A2T1C9D6-F1
#
_entry.id   AF-A0A2T1C9D6-F1
#
_cell.length_a   1.000
_cell.length_b   1.000
_cell.length_c   1.000
_cell.angle_alpha   90.00
_cell.angle_beta   90.00
_cell.angle_gamma   90.00
#
_symmetry.space_group_name_H-M   'P 1'
#
loop_
_entity.id
_entity.type
_entity.pdbx_description
1 polymer ?
#
loop_
_entity_poly.entity_id
_entity_poly.type
_entity_poly.pdbx_seq_one_letter_code
_entity_poly.pdbx_strand_id
1 'polypeptide(L)'
;MGRVAKLVPPEKLALAKKNGISVTTVYKRLQRGWDIDKAISEQPRENKRQRDRNDEGLFTGVGKGKTRTFKIPKQWDEKLDLAIADSDLTLSEWVAEVIVNKLKGT
;
A
#
# COMPACT_ATOMS: atom_id res chain seq x y z
N MET A 1 7.21 22.67 -13.22
CA MET A 1 7.24 23.37 -11.90
C MET A 1 6.06 24.32 -11.85
N GLY A 2 5.11 24.16 -10.91
CA GLY A 2 3.91 25.00 -10.82
C GLY A 2 4.22 26.46 -10.41
N ARG A 3 3.28 27.37 -10.63
CA ARG A 3 3.40 28.82 -10.37
C ARG A 3 3.90 29.15 -8.95
N VAL A 4 3.52 28.33 -7.97
CA VAL A 4 3.92 28.46 -6.55
C VAL A 4 5.38 28.10 -6.26
N ALA A 5 6.04 27.32 -7.12
CA ALA A 5 7.44 26.93 -6.90
C ALA A 5 8.43 28.08 -7.12
N LYS A 6 8.03 29.11 -7.88
CA LYS A 6 8.86 30.31 -8.13
C LYS A 6 8.79 31.34 -7.00
N LEU A 7 7.83 31.22 -6.09
CA LEU A 7 7.56 32.21 -5.02
C LEU A 7 8.27 31.88 -3.70
N VAL A 8 8.93 30.73 -3.60
CA VAL A 8 9.61 30.31 -2.37
C VAL A 8 11.06 30.80 -2.38
N PRO A 9 11.49 31.61 -1.39
CA PRO A 9 12.88 32.00 -1.29
C PRO A 9 13.81 30.79 -1.12
N PRO A 10 15.00 30.79 -1.74
CA PRO A 10 15.95 29.68 -1.66
C PRO A 10 16.39 29.38 -0.22
N GLU A 11 16.41 30.39 0.65
CA GLU A 11 16.72 30.26 2.07
C GLU A 11 15.73 29.36 2.82
N LYS A 12 14.43 29.50 2.52
CA LYS A 12 13.36 28.68 3.12
C LYS A 12 13.47 27.22 2.65
N LEU A 13 13.90 26.98 1.42
CA LEU A 13 14.17 25.64 0.90
C LEU A 13 15.39 25.00 1.58
N ALA A 14 16.45 25.78 1.85
CA ALA A 14 17.60 25.31 2.60
C ALA A 14 17.23 24.93 4.04
N LEU A 15 16.37 25.72 4.69
CA LEU A 15 15.86 25.42 6.03
C LEU A 15 14.96 24.17 6.04
N ALA A 16 14.08 24.00 5.05
CA ALA A 16 13.28 22.79 4.90
C ALA A 16 14.16 21.54 4.76
N LYS A 17 15.24 21.61 3.98
CA LYS A 17 16.19 20.51 3.80
C LYS A 17 16.93 20.17 5.10
N LYS A 18 17.30 21.18 5.90
CA LYS A 18 17.85 20.97 7.26
C LYS A 18 16.86 20.26 8.18
N ASN A 19 15.57 20.57 8.04
CA ASN A 19 14.48 19.93 8.79
C ASN A 19 14.07 18.55 8.24
N GLY A 20 14.80 18.00 7.27
CA GLY A 20 14.50 16.70 6.64
C GLY A 20 13.26 16.71 5.75
N ILE A 21 12.74 17.89 5.39
CA ILE A 21 11.57 18.04 4.54
C ILE A 21 12.01 18.19 3.09
N SER A 22 11.50 17.32 2.22
CA SER A 22 11.78 17.40 0.80
C SER A 22 11.14 18.64 0.16
N VAL A 23 11.82 19.22 -0.83
CA VAL A 23 11.33 20.38 -1.58
C VAL A 23 9.97 20.11 -2.23
N THR A 24 9.74 18.87 -2.70
CA THR A 24 8.45 18.46 -3.27
C THR A 24 7.34 18.44 -2.22
N THR A 25 7.64 18.07 -0.97
CA THR A 25 6.70 18.18 0.16
C THR A 25 6.32 19.63 0.42
N VAL A 26 7.29 20.55 0.44
CA VAL A 26 7.03 21.99 0.62
C VAL A 26 6.10 22.52 -0.47
N TYR A 27 6.39 22.24 -1.74
CA TYR A 27 5.53 22.69 -2.85
C TYR A 27 4.12 22.12 -2.78
N LYS A 28 3.96 20.83 -2.43
CA LYS A 28 2.64 20.22 -2.24
C LYS A 28 1.86 20.88 -1.09
N ARG A 29 2.54 21.29 -0.01
CA ARG A 29 1.92 22.03 1.10
C ARG A 29 1.46 23.41 0.67
N LEU A 30 2.29 24.14 -0.09
CA LEU A 30 1.92 25.46 -0.64
C LEU A 30 0.76 25.38 -1.63
N GLN A 31 0.73 24.35 -2.49
CA GLN A 31 -0.41 24.10 -3.38
C GLN A 31 -1.72 23.84 -2.62
N ARG A 32 -1.62 23.33 -1.38
CA ARG A 32 -2.76 23.12 -0.47
C ARG A 32 -3.08 24.38 0.36
N GLY A 33 -2.47 25.52 0.07
CA GLY A 33 -2.70 26.79 0.76
C GLY A 33 -2.02 26.90 2.13
N TRP A 34 -0.99 26.10 2.41
CA TRP A 34 -0.22 26.26 3.64
C TRP A 34 0.67 27.49 3.54
N ASP A 35 0.92 28.12 4.69
CA ASP A 35 1.95 29.14 4.80
C ASP A 35 3.35 28.53 4.62
N ILE A 36 4.30 29.33 4.11
CA ILE A 36 5.68 28.93 3.86
C ILE A 36 6.34 28.47 5.17
N ASP A 37 6.19 29.23 6.25
CA ASP A 37 6.81 28.89 7.54
C ASP A 37 6.24 27.58 8.12
N LYS A 38 4.92 27.40 8.01
CA LYS A 38 4.25 26.15 8.37
C LYS A 38 4.69 24.99 7.47
N ALA A 39 4.91 25.24 6.18
CA ALA A 39 5.28 24.22 5.22
C ALA A 39 6.70 23.68 5.40
N ILE A 40 7.61 24.48 5.97
CA ILE A 40 9.02 24.09 6.22
C ILE A 40 9.30 23.65 7.66
N SER A 41 8.37 23.87 8.59
CA SER A 41 8.53 23.47 10.00
C SER A 41 7.87 22.13 10.30
N GLU A 42 6.68 21.87 9.75
CA GLU A 42 5.91 20.66 10.05
C GLU A 42 6.60 19.40 9.49
N GLN A 43 6.82 18.35 10.29
CA GLN A 43 7.40 17.11 9.78
C GLN A 43 6.40 16.32 8.91
N PRO A 44 6.82 15.65 7.82
CA PRO A 44 5.94 14.80 7.04
C PRO A 44 5.49 13.60 7.88
N ARG A 45 4.22 13.21 7.76
CA ARG A 45 3.73 11.98 8.41
C ARG A 45 4.49 10.77 7.86
N GLU A 46 4.91 9.88 8.75
CA GLU A 46 5.53 8.61 8.38
C GLU A 46 4.57 7.80 7.50
N ASN A 47 5.00 7.45 6.28
CA ASN A 47 4.25 6.54 5.44
C ASN A 47 4.44 5.13 6.00
N LYS A 48 3.50 4.64 6.83
CA LYS A 48 3.37 3.22 7.18
C LYS A 48 2.91 2.36 5.98
N ARG A 49 3.48 2.59 4.80
CA ARG A 49 3.18 1.87 3.56
C ARG A 49 4.09 0.68 3.42
N GLN A 50 3.91 -0.28 4.31
CA GLN A 50 4.00 -1.71 4.03
C GLN A 50 3.44 -2.39 5.27
N ARG A 51 2.11 -2.33 5.41
CA ARG A 51 1.45 -3.39 6.16
C ARG A 51 1.56 -4.60 5.25
N ASP A 52 2.49 -5.50 5.55
CA ASP A 52 2.24 -6.89 5.24
C ASP A 52 0.96 -7.21 6.02
N ARG A 53 -0.19 -7.16 5.32
CA ARG A 53 -1.52 -7.14 5.95
C ARG A 53 -1.89 -8.50 6.54
N ASN A 54 -0.99 -9.47 6.48
CA ASN A 54 -1.21 -10.83 6.89
C ASN A 54 0.12 -11.36 7.41
N ASP A 55 0.33 -11.29 8.73
CA ASP A 55 1.54 -11.82 9.37
C ASP A 55 1.40 -13.34 9.64
N GLU A 56 0.18 -13.88 9.58
CA GLU A 56 -0.15 -15.25 10.03
C GLU A 56 -0.60 -16.21 8.90
N GLY A 57 -0.72 -15.74 7.65
CA GLY A 57 -1.15 -16.58 6.53
C GLY A 57 -0.16 -17.67 6.09
N LEU A 58 -0.65 -18.72 5.41
CA LEU A 58 0.16 -19.87 4.95
C LEU A 58 1.32 -19.51 3.99
N PHE A 59 1.30 -18.30 3.42
CA PHE A 59 2.31 -17.79 2.49
C PHE A 59 3.04 -16.55 3.02
N THR A 60 3.17 -16.38 4.34
CA THR A 60 3.94 -15.27 4.92
C THR A 60 5.43 -15.53 4.85
N GLY A 61 6.22 -14.46 4.65
CA GLY A 61 7.68 -14.55 4.55
C GLY A 61 8.23 -15.20 3.26
N VAL A 62 7.38 -15.60 2.31
CA VAL A 62 7.81 -16.18 1.03
C VAL A 62 7.98 -15.13 -0.08
N GLY A 63 8.90 -15.40 -1.00
CA GLY A 63 9.09 -14.58 -2.20
C GLY A 63 7.81 -14.53 -3.04
N LYS A 64 7.43 -13.34 -3.51
CA LYS A 64 6.21 -13.16 -4.32
C LYS A 64 6.36 -13.85 -5.68
N GLY A 65 5.49 -14.83 -5.95
CA GLY A 65 5.36 -15.47 -7.26
C GLY A 65 4.64 -14.59 -8.29
N LYS A 66 4.45 -15.12 -9.50
CA LYS A 66 3.67 -14.44 -10.55
C LYS A 66 2.16 -14.47 -10.24
N THR A 67 1.50 -13.31 -10.27
CA THR A 67 0.03 -13.22 -10.16
C THR A 67 -0.62 -13.86 -11.39
N ARG A 68 -1.61 -14.72 -11.16
CA ARG A 68 -2.44 -15.33 -12.22
C ARG A 68 -3.87 -14.87 -12.05
N THR A 69 -4.49 -14.39 -13.13
CA THR A 69 -5.89 -13.94 -13.17
C THR A 69 -6.71 -14.86 -14.07
N PHE A 70 -7.87 -15.28 -13.61
CA PHE A 70 -8.83 -16.07 -14.39
C PHE A 70 -10.26 -15.65 -14.06
N LYS A 71 -11.20 -15.94 -14.96
CA LYS A 71 -12.63 -15.72 -14.74
C LYS A 71 -13.25 -17.03 -14.26
N ILE A 72 -13.98 -16.97 -13.14
CA ILE A 72 -14.72 -18.10 -12.60
C ILE A 72 -16.14 -18.04 -13.19
N PRO A 73 -16.68 -19.15 -13.76
CA PRO A 73 -18.09 -19.21 -14.13
C PRO A 73 -18.98 -18.98 -12.90
N LYS A 74 -20.11 -18.28 -13.07
CA LYS A 74 -21.00 -17.94 -11.96
C LYS A 74 -21.40 -19.14 -11.08
N GLN A 75 -21.70 -20.27 -11.73
CA GLN A 75 -22.07 -21.52 -11.04
C GLN A 75 -20.97 -22.07 -10.11
N TRP A 76 -19.71 -21.74 -10.38
CA TRP A 76 -18.57 -22.19 -9.57
C TRP A 76 -18.25 -21.19 -8.47
N ASP A 77 -18.51 -19.91 -8.70
CA ASP A 77 -18.39 -18.85 -7.71
C ASP A 77 -19.37 -19.08 -6.54
N GLU A 78 -20.63 -19.41 -6.85
CA GLU A 78 -21.63 -19.76 -5.84
C GLU A 78 -21.22 -20.99 -5.02
N LYS A 79 -20.63 -22.00 -5.67
CA LYS A 79 -20.11 -23.19 -4.98
C LYS A 79 -18.90 -22.86 -4.10
N LEU A 80 -18.07 -21.93 -4.53
CA LEU A 80 -16.92 -21.47 -3.76
C LEU A 80 -17.38 -20.76 -2.48
N ASP A 81 -18.36 -19.88 -2.57
CA ASP A 81 -18.91 -19.18 -1.40
C ASP A 81 -19.49 -20.16 -0.37
N LEU A 82 -20.23 -21.18 -0.83
CA LEU A 82 -20.74 -22.25 0.04
C LEU A 82 -19.61 -23.04 0.69
N ALA A 83 -18.60 -23.44 -0.09
CA ALA A 83 -17.47 -24.21 0.42
C ALA A 83 -16.62 -23.42 1.45
N ILE A 84 -16.51 -22.10 1.28
CA ILE A 84 -15.84 -21.22 2.23
C ILE A 84 -16.66 -21.13 3.52
N ALA A 85 -17.98 -20.93 3.41
CA ALA A 85 -18.88 -20.89 4.56
C ALA A 85 -18.89 -22.21 5.35
N ASP A 86 -18.81 -23.36 4.68
CA ASP A 86 -18.74 -24.68 5.32
C ASP A 86 -17.41 -24.93 6.05
N SER A 87 -16.34 -24.23 5.65
CA SER A 87 -14.98 -24.44 6.18
C SER A 87 -14.60 -23.54 7.34
N ASP A 88 -15.41 -22.53 7.66
CA ASP A 88 -15.10 -21.45 8.62
C ASP A 88 -13.76 -20.72 8.36
N LEU A 89 -13.19 -20.84 7.16
CA LEU A 89 -11.94 -20.20 6.74
C LEU A 89 -12.20 -18.91 5.94
N THR A 90 -11.20 -18.05 5.84
CA THR A 90 -11.24 -16.97 4.85
C THR A 90 -11.01 -17.50 3.44
N LEU A 91 -11.50 -16.80 2.42
CA LEU A 91 -11.22 -17.12 1.01
C LEU A 91 -9.72 -17.32 0.75
N SER A 92 -8.86 -16.49 1.37
CA SER A 92 -7.42 -16.56 1.16
C SER A 92 -6.81 -17.84 1.75
N GLU A 93 -7.28 -18.28 2.92
CA GLU A 93 -6.81 -19.49 3.58
C GLU A 93 -7.33 -20.72 2.86
N TRP A 94 -8.62 -20.74 2.54
CA TRP A 94 -9.25 -21.85 1.82
C TRP A 94 -8.58 -22.11 0.47
N VAL A 95 -8.35 -21.05 -0.33
CA VAL A 95 -7.66 -21.19 -1.63
C VAL A 95 -6.20 -21.61 -1.43
N ALA A 96 -5.53 -21.10 -0.39
CA ALA A 96 -4.16 -21.49 -0.09
C ALA A 96 -4.06 -22.99 0.23
N GLU A 97 -4.96 -23.51 1.06
CA GLU A 97 -5.02 -24.94 1.40
C GLU A 97 -5.29 -25.80 0.18
N VAL A 98 -6.26 -25.43 -0.67
CA VAL A 98 -6.56 -26.17 -1.91
C VAL A 98 -5.34 -26.26 -2.81
N ILE A 99 -4.62 -25.14 -3.01
CA ILE A 99 -3.40 -25.12 -3.81
C ILE A 99 -2.33 -26.02 -3.19
N VAL A 100 -2.08 -25.88 -1.88
CA VAL A 100 -1.05 -26.66 -1.18
C VAL A 100 -1.36 -28.15 -1.20
N ASN A 101 -2.60 -28.55 -0.90
CA ASN A 101 -3.04 -29.93 -0.92
C ASN A 101 -2.91 -30.54 -2.32
N LYS A 102 -3.28 -29.78 -3.36
CA LYS A 102 -3.21 -30.26 -4.73
C LYS A 102 -1.78 -30.37 -5.26
N LEU A 103 -0.88 -29.47 -4.86
CA LEU A 103 0.52 -29.46 -5.31
C LEU A 103 1.42 -30.40 -4.50
N LYS A 104 1.15 -30.62 -3.20
CA LYS A 104 1.89 -31.58 -2.36
C LYS A 104 1.50 -33.03 -2.63
N GLY A 105 0.29 -33.27 -3.15
CA GLY A 105 -0.21 -34.60 -3.51
C GLY A 105 0.25 -35.12 -4.88
N THR A 106 1.22 -34.45 -5.51
CA THR A 106 1.87 -34.82 -6.78
C THR A 106 3.35 -35.01 -6.55
#